data_AF-A0A953Y943-F1
#
_entry.id   AF-A0A953Y943-F1
#
_cell.length_a   1.000
_cell.length_b   1.000
_cell.length_c   1.000
_cell.angle_alpha   90.00
_cell.angle_beta   90.00
_cell.angle_gamma   90.00
#
_symmetry.space_group_name_H-M   'P 1'
#
loop_
_entity.id
_entity.type
_entity.pdbx_description
1 polymer ?
#
loop_
_entity_poly.entity_id
_entity_poly.type
_entity_poly.pdbx_seq_one_letter_code
_entity_poly.pdbx_strand_id
1 'polypeptide(L)'
;ELSGTRAAFEVIRETLELTSLGALKTGSQANVERSMPANGRFHGHIVSGHVDGCGTVSVKREEPGQTWFSVRCPELTRYMIHKGSITIDGVSLTLTEVTDEGFSVALIPHTLAVTSLGQRKVGDRVNLEVDAVGKWVWRLLGPQVAGLDLETLKRAGFGS
;
A
#
# COMPACT_ATOMS: atom_id res chain seq x y z
N GLU A 1 15.26 1.05 21.11
CA GLU A 1 15.79 0.10 22.11
C GLU A 1 14.92 -1.16 22.17
N LEU A 2 15.52 -2.33 22.42
CA LEU A 2 14.79 -3.59 22.60
C LEU A 2 15.04 -4.12 24.02
N SER A 3 13.99 -4.41 24.78
CA SER A 3 14.07 -4.94 26.14
C SER A 3 12.95 -5.96 26.37
N GLY A 4 13.29 -7.25 26.35
CA GLY A 4 12.34 -8.34 26.51
C GLY A 4 11.24 -8.31 25.44
N THR A 5 10.00 -8.11 25.85
CA THR A 5 8.83 -7.98 24.95
C THR A 5 8.53 -6.54 24.53
N ARG A 6 9.43 -5.59 24.83
CA ARG A 6 9.26 -4.17 24.52
C ARG A 6 10.27 -3.72 23.48
N ALA A 7 9.78 -2.90 22.56
CA ALA A 7 10.58 -2.16 21.59
C ALA A 7 10.21 -0.67 21.70
N ALA A 8 11.23 0.19 21.65
CA ALA A 8 11.08 1.64 21.63
C ALA A 8 11.70 2.21 20.35
N PHE A 9 10.96 3.12 19.71
CA PHE A 9 11.32 3.76 18.47
C PHE A 9 11.19 5.27 18.65
N GLU A 10 12.12 6.02 18.07
CA GLU A 10 11.97 7.46 17.89
C GLU A 10 11.32 7.71 16.55
N VAL A 11 10.37 8.65 16.52
CA VAL A 11 9.58 8.95 15.33
C VAL A 11 9.77 10.42 14.99
N ILE A 12 10.16 10.68 13.74
CA ILE A 12 10.29 12.06 13.25
C ILE A 12 8.93 12.64 12.89
N ARG A 13 8.86 13.97 12.84
CA ARG A 13 7.62 14.71 12.57
C ARG A 13 6.96 14.30 11.25
N GLU A 14 7.75 14.15 10.19
CA GLU A 14 7.26 13.73 8.87
C GLU A 14 6.51 12.39 8.95
N THR A 15 7.05 11.42 9.67
CA THR A 15 6.38 10.13 9.89
C THR A 15 5.06 10.30 10.65
N LEU A 16 4.98 11.18 11.63
CA LEU A 16 3.72 11.43 12.35
C LEU A 16 2.65 12.10 11.48
N GLU A 17 3.08 12.96 10.54
CA GLU A 17 2.19 13.68 9.62
C GLU A 17 1.71 12.77 8.46
N LEU A 18 2.61 11.99 7.87
CA LEU A 18 2.33 11.16 6.70
C LEU A 18 1.69 9.81 7.01
N THR A 19 1.73 9.37 8.28
CA THR A 19 1.20 8.06 8.69
C THR A 19 0.07 8.17 9.71
N SER A 20 -0.57 7.03 9.99
CA SER A 20 -1.55 6.86 11.06
C SER A 20 -0.92 6.83 12.45
N LEU A 21 0.42 6.83 12.57
CA LEU A 21 1.12 6.72 13.86
C LEU A 21 0.79 7.86 14.83
N GLY A 22 0.57 9.07 14.32
CA GLY A 22 0.20 10.23 15.15
C GLY A 22 -1.15 10.11 15.86
N ALA A 23 -2.02 9.18 15.43
CA ALA A 23 -3.32 8.95 16.04
C ALA A 23 -3.35 7.76 17.01
N LEU A 24 -2.23 7.03 17.15
CA LEU A 24 -2.16 5.86 18.03
C LEU A 24 -2.26 6.26 19.50
N LYS A 25 -2.87 5.38 20.29
CA LYS A 25 -3.01 5.52 21.74
C LYS A 25 -2.46 4.28 22.43
N THR A 26 -2.21 4.37 23.73
CA THR A 26 -1.90 3.19 24.53
C THR A 26 -2.96 2.10 24.32
N GLY A 27 -2.52 0.90 23.97
CA GLY A 27 -3.39 -0.24 23.64
C GLY A 27 -3.71 -0.40 22.15
N SER A 28 -3.33 0.55 21.28
CA SER A 28 -3.43 0.35 19.83
C SER A 28 -2.56 -0.82 19.36
N GLN A 29 -3.09 -1.62 18.42
CA GLN A 29 -2.32 -2.67 17.76
C GLN A 29 -1.53 -2.12 16.58
N ALA A 30 -0.36 -2.69 16.34
CA ALA A 30 0.48 -2.40 15.19
C ALA A 30 1.01 -3.72 14.59
N ASN A 31 1.11 -3.77 13.26
CA ASN A 31 1.80 -4.86 12.59
C ASN A 31 3.30 -4.64 12.73
N VAL A 32 4.06 -5.72 12.96
CA VAL A 32 5.51 -5.67 13.11
C VAL A 32 6.12 -6.72 12.18
N GLU A 33 7.00 -6.28 11.29
CA GLU A 33 7.81 -7.14 10.44
C GLU A 33 9.29 -6.87 10.70
N ARG A 34 10.11 -7.92 10.68
CA ARG A 34 11.57 -7.78 10.79
C ARG A 34 12.14 -7.44 9.43
N SER A 35 13.15 -6.57 9.39
CA SER A 35 13.93 -6.35 8.18
C SER A 35 14.47 -7.67 7.64
N MET A 36 14.29 -7.88 6.33
CA MET A 36 14.75 -9.08 5.66
C MET A 36 16.29 -9.08 5.57
N PRO A 37 16.97 -10.20 5.86
CA PRO A 37 18.39 -10.34 5.54
C PRO A 37 18.64 -10.15 4.04
N ALA A 38 19.80 -9.64 3.64
CA ALA A 38 20.14 -9.40 2.23
C ALA A 38 20.10 -10.67 1.35
N ASN A 39 20.28 -11.85 1.95
CA ASN A 39 20.18 -13.17 1.33
C ASN A 39 18.88 -13.91 1.69
N GLY A 40 17.91 -13.20 2.26
CA GLY A 40 16.62 -13.73 2.66
C GLY A 40 15.74 -14.08 1.45
N ARG A 41 14.74 -14.90 1.70
CA ARG A 41 13.73 -15.22 0.69
C ARG A 41 12.73 -14.07 0.60
N PHE A 42 12.62 -13.47 -0.59
CA PHE A 42 11.56 -12.51 -0.89
C PHE A 42 10.21 -13.21 -0.96
N HIS A 43 9.25 -12.73 -0.17
CA HIS A 43 7.85 -13.13 -0.24
C HIS A 43 6.99 -11.88 -0.47
N GLY A 44 6.07 -11.95 -1.42
CA GLY A 44 5.26 -10.80 -1.83
C GLY A 44 6.01 -9.90 -2.81
N HIS A 45 6.14 -8.62 -2.46
CA HIS A 45 6.83 -7.59 -3.25
C HIS A 45 7.85 -6.83 -2.39
N ILE A 46 8.60 -5.91 -2.99
CA ILE A 46 9.57 -5.08 -2.27
C ILE A 46 8.80 -4.06 -1.42
N VAL A 47 8.94 -4.18 -0.11
CA VAL A 47 8.40 -3.24 0.89
C VAL A 47 9.58 -2.57 1.57
N SER A 48 9.66 -1.25 1.45
CA SER A 48 10.74 -0.43 2.00
C SER A 48 10.46 0.09 3.40
N GLY A 49 9.18 0.11 3.81
CA GLY A 49 8.74 0.74 5.06
C GLY A 49 8.54 2.25 4.95
N HIS A 50 8.62 2.81 3.74
CA HIS A 50 8.36 4.22 3.47
C HIS A 50 6.92 4.42 3.04
N VAL A 51 6.07 4.73 4.03
CA VAL A 51 4.66 5.05 3.80
C VAL A 51 4.55 6.27 2.89
N ASP A 52 3.86 6.11 1.76
CA ASP A 52 3.66 7.18 0.76
C ASP A 52 2.46 8.07 1.13
N GLY A 53 1.54 7.56 1.96
CA GLY A 53 0.41 8.32 2.48
C GLY A 53 -0.56 7.43 3.26
N CYS A 54 -1.78 7.95 3.47
CA CYS A 54 -2.84 7.19 4.12
C CYS A 54 -4.10 7.19 3.29
N GLY A 55 -4.80 6.06 3.32
CA GLY A 55 -6.16 5.95 2.80
C GLY A 55 -7.19 5.74 3.90
N THR A 56 -8.45 5.78 3.52
CA THR A 56 -9.59 5.49 4.41
C THR A 56 -10.30 4.23 3.96
N VAL A 57 -10.53 3.30 4.87
CA VAL A 57 -11.32 2.09 4.58
C VAL A 57 -12.74 2.48 4.20
N SER A 58 -13.15 2.20 2.97
CA SER A 58 -14.48 2.55 2.44
C SER A 58 -15.43 1.36 2.46
N VAL A 59 -14.90 0.14 2.30
CA VAL A 59 -15.68 -1.10 2.31
C VAL A 59 -14.94 -2.17 3.08
N LYS A 60 -15.68 -2.91 3.91
CA LYS A 60 -15.26 -4.19 4.48
C LYS A 60 -16.46 -5.14 4.40
N ARG A 61 -16.44 -6.06 3.44
CA ARG A 61 -17.53 -7.00 3.19
C ARG A 61 -17.02 -8.43 3.32
N GLU A 62 -17.56 -9.14 4.30
CA GLU A 62 -17.22 -10.55 4.53
C GLU A 62 -18.03 -11.45 3.58
N GLU A 63 -17.34 -12.39 2.93
CA GLU A 63 -17.91 -13.42 2.08
C GLU A 63 -17.30 -14.79 2.45
N PRO A 64 -17.93 -15.91 2.06
CA PRO A 64 -17.35 -17.23 2.31
C PRO A 64 -15.93 -17.34 1.74
N GLY A 65 -14.93 -17.48 2.62
CA GLY A 65 -13.52 -17.69 2.26
C GLY A 65 -12.66 -16.44 2.09
N GLN A 66 -13.24 -15.24 2.02
CA GLN A 66 -12.48 -13.99 1.91
C GLN A 66 -13.26 -12.76 2.37
N THR A 67 -12.55 -11.70 2.72
CA THR A 67 -13.13 -10.38 2.99
C THR A 67 -12.68 -9.39 1.93
N TRP A 68 -13.64 -8.75 1.26
CA TRP A 68 -13.38 -7.63 0.37
C TRP A 68 -13.09 -6.39 1.19
N PHE A 69 -11.96 -5.76 0.90
CA PHE A 69 -11.46 -4.60 1.62
C PHE A 69 -11.10 -3.51 0.62
N SER A 70 -11.82 -2.40 0.65
CA SER A 70 -11.59 -1.28 -0.26
C SER A 70 -11.12 -0.05 0.52
N VAL A 71 -10.19 0.69 -0.10
CA VAL A 71 -9.55 1.86 0.50
C VAL A 71 -9.63 3.02 -0.48
N ARG A 72 -10.16 4.16 -0.02
CA ARG A 72 -10.16 5.42 -0.77
C ARG A 72 -8.82 6.13 -0.57
N CYS A 73 -8.15 6.47 -1.67
CA CYS A 73 -6.83 7.12 -1.71
C CYS A 73 -6.52 7.69 -3.11
N PRO A 74 -7.35 8.62 -3.64
CA PRO A 74 -7.22 9.12 -5.01
C PRO A 74 -5.82 9.69 -5.32
N GLU A 75 -5.12 10.20 -4.31
CA GLU A 75 -3.78 10.74 -4.42
C GLU A 75 -2.68 9.69 -4.64
N LEU A 76 -2.97 8.39 -4.60
CA LEU A 76 -1.98 7.31 -4.80
C LEU A 76 -2.32 6.36 -5.96
N THR A 77 -3.54 6.42 -6.52
CA THR A 77 -4.04 5.48 -7.54
C THR A 77 -3.21 5.47 -8.83
N ARG A 78 -2.60 6.61 -9.20
CA ARG A 78 -1.69 6.72 -10.36
C ARG A 78 -0.47 5.79 -10.33
N TYR A 79 -0.13 5.24 -9.17
CA TYR A 79 0.99 4.29 -9.01
C TYR A 79 0.52 2.83 -9.00
N MET A 80 -0.79 2.58 -9.09
CA MET A 80 -1.41 1.29 -8.90
C MET A 80 -1.88 0.70 -10.23
N ILE A 81 -1.82 -0.62 -10.34
CA ILE A 81 -2.36 -1.37 -11.47
C ILE A 81 -3.14 -2.58 -10.96
N HIS A 82 -4.16 -3.00 -11.71
CA HIS A 82 -4.87 -4.25 -11.42
C HIS A 82 -3.88 -5.44 -11.39
N LYS A 83 -4.00 -6.31 -10.39
CA LYS A 83 -3.04 -7.38 -10.05
C LYS A 83 -1.65 -6.91 -9.63
N GLY A 84 -1.43 -5.61 -9.48
CA GLY A 84 -0.24 -5.05 -8.87
C GLY A 84 -0.20 -5.28 -7.36
N SER A 85 0.91 -4.88 -6.75
CA SER A 85 1.12 -4.99 -5.31
C SER A 85 0.87 -3.67 -4.59
N ILE A 86 0.39 -3.77 -3.36
CA ILE A 86 0.20 -2.65 -2.43
C ILE A 86 0.51 -3.12 -1.02
N THR A 87 1.01 -2.22 -0.18
CA THR A 87 1.20 -2.49 1.26
C THR A 87 0.19 -1.68 2.06
N ILE A 88 -0.60 -2.35 2.91
CA ILE A 88 -1.56 -1.73 3.84
C ILE A 88 -1.13 -2.01 5.28
N ASP A 89 -0.79 -0.98 6.05
CA ASP A 89 -0.27 -1.12 7.42
C ASP A 89 0.87 -2.15 7.51
N GLY A 90 1.77 -2.17 6.52
CA GLY A 90 2.89 -3.13 6.45
C GLY A 90 2.53 -4.52 5.93
N VAL A 91 1.29 -4.78 5.52
CA VAL A 91 0.87 -6.06 4.95
C VAL A 91 0.90 -5.99 3.42
N SER A 92 1.76 -6.79 2.79
CA SER A 92 1.81 -6.93 1.32
C SER A 92 0.58 -7.66 0.79
N LEU A 93 -0.12 -7.04 -0.15
CA LEU A 93 -1.38 -7.52 -0.72
C LEU A 93 -1.43 -7.32 -2.25
N THR A 94 -2.36 -8.03 -2.88
CA THR A 94 -2.61 -7.95 -4.33
C THR A 94 -3.85 -7.11 -4.61
N LEU A 95 -3.71 -6.11 -5.46
CA LEU A 95 -4.80 -5.27 -5.94
C LEU A 95 -5.77 -6.08 -6.81
N THR A 96 -7.02 -6.19 -6.39
CA THR A 96 -8.09 -6.87 -7.15
C THR A 96 -8.88 -5.91 -8.01
N GLU A 97 -8.85 -4.62 -7.70
CA GLU A 97 -9.49 -3.54 -8.45
C GLU A 97 -8.74 -2.23 -8.17
N VAL A 98 -8.65 -1.37 -9.17
CA VAL A 98 -8.11 0.00 -9.04
C VAL A 98 -9.06 0.92 -9.79
N THR A 99 -9.43 2.04 -9.16
CA THR A 99 -10.25 3.11 -9.72
C THR A 99 -9.54 4.45 -9.49
N ASP A 100 -10.09 5.54 -10.01
CA ASP A 100 -9.53 6.88 -9.77
C ASP A 100 -9.63 7.29 -8.29
N GLU A 101 -10.58 6.72 -7.55
CA GLU A 101 -10.85 7.06 -6.14
C GLU A 101 -10.10 6.15 -5.15
N GLY A 102 -9.65 4.98 -5.57
CA GLY A 102 -8.97 4.04 -4.67
C GLY A 102 -8.80 2.65 -5.25
N PHE A 103 -8.78 1.65 -4.37
CA PHE A 103 -8.54 0.27 -4.77
C PHE A 103 -9.26 -0.73 -3.86
N SER A 104 -9.29 -1.99 -4.29
CA SER A 104 -9.78 -3.12 -3.52
C SER A 104 -8.74 -4.23 -3.43
N VAL A 105 -8.78 -4.99 -2.33
CA VAL A 105 -8.02 -6.23 -2.11
C VAL A 105 -8.94 -7.32 -1.53
N ALA A 106 -8.53 -8.58 -1.69
CA ALA A 106 -9.17 -9.71 -1.03
C ALA A 106 -8.30 -10.20 0.13
N LEU A 107 -8.84 -10.20 1.35
CA LEU A 107 -8.16 -10.67 2.55
C LEU A 107 -8.61 -12.09 2.89
N ILE A 108 -7.66 -13.02 2.99
CA ILE A 108 -7.93 -14.39 3.44
C ILE A 108 -8.06 -14.46 4.97
N PRO A 109 -8.75 -15.48 5.53
CA PRO A 109 -8.94 -15.61 6.98
C PRO A 109 -7.65 -15.59 7.78
N HIS A 110 -6.57 -16.21 7.27
CA HIS A 110 -5.28 -16.19 7.95
C HIS A 110 -4.73 -14.76 8.10
N THR A 111 -4.73 -13.96 7.04
CA THR A 111 -4.28 -12.56 7.07
C THR A 111 -5.09 -11.73 8.06
N LEU A 112 -6.42 -11.92 8.10
CA LEU A 112 -7.28 -11.22 9.06
C LEU A 112 -6.98 -11.62 10.51
N ALA A 113 -6.65 -12.89 10.75
CA ALA A 113 -6.39 -13.41 12.09
C ALA A 113 -5.04 -12.96 12.66
N VAL A 114 -4.02 -12.78 11.81
CA VAL A 114 -2.65 -12.51 12.26
C VAL A 114 -2.19 -11.05 12.04
N THR A 115 -3.05 -10.19 11.51
CA THR A 115 -2.73 -8.77 11.26
C THR A 115 -3.80 -7.86 11.83
N SER A 116 -3.45 -6.58 12.03
CA SER A 116 -4.36 -5.54 12.48
C SER A 116 -5.54 -5.28 11.51
N LEU A 117 -5.45 -5.72 10.25
CA LEU A 117 -6.51 -5.54 9.24
C LEU A 117 -7.82 -6.24 9.64
N GLY A 118 -7.75 -7.32 10.42
CA GLY A 118 -8.92 -7.99 10.99
C GLY A 118 -9.77 -7.07 11.87
N GLN A 119 -9.16 -6.09 12.53
CA GLN A 119 -9.84 -5.18 13.46
C GLN A 119 -10.24 -3.85 12.79
N ARG A 120 -9.70 -3.54 11.61
CA ARG A 120 -10.05 -2.32 10.87
C ARG A 120 -11.53 -2.31 10.49
N LYS A 121 -12.13 -1.13 10.57
CA LYS A 121 -13.54 -0.85 10.23
C LYS A 121 -13.62 0.19 9.13
N VAL A 122 -14.78 0.27 8.47
CA VAL A 122 -15.09 1.36 7.54
C VAL A 122 -14.93 2.69 8.28
N GLY A 123 -14.23 3.64 7.66
CA GLY A 123 -13.86 4.92 8.23
C GLY A 123 -12.46 4.97 8.87
N ASP A 124 -11.84 3.82 9.14
CA ASP A 124 -10.48 3.79 9.71
C ASP A 124 -9.45 4.28 8.69
N ARG A 125 -8.43 4.98 9.20
CA ARG A 125 -7.25 5.40 8.43
C ARG A 125 -6.21 4.27 8.43
N VAL A 126 -5.62 3.99 7.27
CA VAL A 126 -4.58 2.96 7.09
C VAL A 126 -3.37 3.56 6.37
N ASN A 127 -2.17 3.08 6.69
CA ASN A 127 -0.92 3.45 6.02
C ASN A 127 -0.82 2.72 4.69
N LEU A 128 -0.42 3.45 3.65
CA LEU A 128 -0.26 2.93 2.30
C LEU A 128 1.17 3.14 1.82
N GLU A 129 1.79 2.07 1.36
CA GLU A 129 3.04 2.13 0.59
C GLU A 129 2.76 1.48 -0.78
N VAL A 130 2.92 2.28 -1.83
CA VAL A 130 2.75 1.82 -3.21
C VAL A 130 4.01 1.12 -3.69
N ASP A 131 3.86 0.20 -4.65
CA ASP A 131 5.00 -0.50 -5.25
C ASP A 131 6.03 0.52 -5.78
N ALA A 132 7.29 0.35 -5.38
CA ALA A 132 8.40 1.17 -5.83
C ALA A 132 8.51 1.20 -7.36
N VAL A 133 8.20 0.09 -8.03
CA VAL A 133 8.17 0.01 -9.50
C VAL A 133 7.14 0.98 -10.08
N GLY A 134 5.94 1.05 -9.50
CA GLY A 134 4.88 1.98 -9.91
C GLY A 134 5.33 3.44 -9.80
N LYS A 135 6.04 3.79 -8.72
CA LYS A 135 6.61 5.14 -8.53
C LYS A 135 7.64 5.50 -9.61
N TRP A 136 8.54 4.58 -9.93
CA TRP A 136 9.55 4.80 -10.97
C TRP A 136 8.93 4.90 -12.37
N VAL A 137 7.99 4.03 -12.70
CA VAL A 137 7.25 4.08 -13.97
C VAL A 137 6.52 5.42 -14.10
N TRP A 138 5.79 5.86 -13.07
CA TRP A 138 5.12 7.15 -13.09
C TRP A 138 6.10 8.33 -13.17
N ARG A 139 7.24 8.28 -12.50
CA ARG A 139 8.26 9.34 -12.59
C ARG A 139 8.82 9.48 -14.00
N LEU A 140 9.07 8.36 -14.68
CA LEU A 140 9.66 8.32 -16.01
C LEU A 140 8.63 8.61 -17.11
N LEU A 141 7.42 8.08 -16.98
CA LEU A 141 6.41 8.07 -18.04
C LEU A 141 5.15 8.87 -17.70
N GLY A 142 4.99 9.43 -16.50
CA GLY A 142 3.75 10.03 -16.03
C GLY A 142 3.32 11.28 -16.82
N PRO A 143 3.35 12.51 -16.29
CA PRO A 143 2.89 13.70 -17.04
C PRO A 143 3.66 13.99 -18.35
N GLN A 144 4.69 13.21 -18.67
CA GLN A 144 5.40 13.23 -19.96
C GLN A 144 4.63 12.50 -21.09
N VAL A 145 3.60 11.69 -20.77
CA VAL A 145 2.66 11.09 -21.73
C VAL A 145 1.50 12.04 -22.09
N ALA A 146 1.46 13.26 -21.54
CA ALA A 146 0.64 14.35 -22.08
C ALA A 146 1.24 14.82 -23.43
N GLY A 147 1.10 14.01 -24.47
CA GLY A 147 1.68 14.26 -25.79
C GLY A 147 1.99 13.01 -26.61
N LEU A 148 1.88 11.79 -26.07
CA LEU A 148 2.00 10.57 -26.86
C LEU A 148 0.68 10.25 -27.55
N ASP A 149 0.43 10.97 -28.65
CA ASP A 149 -0.57 10.59 -29.63
C ASP A 149 0.00 9.58 -30.65
N LEU A 150 -0.88 8.98 -31.45
CA LEU A 150 -0.51 8.07 -32.53
C LEU A 150 0.51 8.68 -33.49
N GLU A 151 0.48 10.01 -33.66
CA GLU A 151 1.43 10.74 -34.51
C GLU A 151 2.84 10.79 -33.89
N THR A 152 2.95 10.96 -32.58
CA THR A 152 4.22 10.94 -31.84
C THR A 152 4.83 9.54 -31.86
N LEU A 153 4.01 8.50 -31.75
CA LEU A 153 4.45 7.10 -31.87
C LEU A 153 4.96 6.79 -33.28
N LYS A 154 4.23 7.22 -34.32
CA LYS A 154 4.66 7.07 -35.73
C LYS A 154 5.96 7.82 -36.03
N ARG A 155 6.11 9.06 -35.55
CA ARG A 155 7.36 9.84 -35.71
C ARG A 155 8.55 9.20 -35.01
N ALA A 156 8.32 8.52 -33.89
CA ALA A 156 9.35 7.78 -33.17
C ALA A 156 9.66 6.40 -33.77
N GLY A 157 9.01 6.02 -34.88
CA GLY A 157 9.27 4.77 -35.61
C GLY A 157 8.55 3.55 -35.05
N PHE A 158 7.57 3.74 -34.17
CA PHE A 158 6.74 2.65 -33.64
C PHE A 158 5.39 2.59 -34.39
N GLY A 159 5.15 1.48 -35.08
CA GLY A 159 3.91 1.20 -35.80
C GLY A 159 3.96 1.63 -37.27
N SER A 160 3.84 0.66 -38.17
CA SER A 160 3.51 0.87 -39.59
C SER A 160 2.07 1.34 -39.75
#